data_AF-A0A8X7VB29-F1
#
_entry.id   AF-A0A8X7VB29-F1
#
_cell.length_a   1.000
_cell.length_b   1.000
_cell.length_c   1.000
_cell.angle_alpha   90.00
_cell.angle_beta   90.00
_cell.angle_gamma   90.00
#
_symmetry.space_group_name_H-M   'P 1'
#
loop_
_entity.id
_entity.type
_entity.pdbx_description
1 polymer ?
#
loop_
_entity_poly.entity_id
_entity_poly.type
_entity_poly.pdbx_seq_one_letter_code
_entity_poly.pdbx_strand_id
1 'polypeptide(L)'
;MVGPQYLAFDSTGVFYTGIAGGRILKCFTQPWQRQLIESCHGLNPPDKCGRPAGIALNEKTGDLYIADAKLGLLVVPHAFGMARKVANSVDGKPLMHLSDLDVDLTTGVVYFTFFSSRFTI
;
A
#
# COMPACT_ATOMS: atom_id res chain seq x y z
N MET A 1 3.37 -15.54 -9.29
CA MET A 1 3.74 -15.47 -7.86
C MET A 1 2.66 -14.69 -7.14
N VAL A 2 1.75 -15.35 -6.42
CA VAL A 2 0.63 -14.70 -5.73
C VAL A 2 0.89 -14.87 -4.25
N GLY A 3 1.55 -13.89 -3.63
CA GLY A 3 1.92 -13.96 -2.23
C GLY A 3 1.92 -12.56 -1.61
N PRO A 4 1.46 -12.43 -0.36
CA PRO A 4 1.62 -11.20 0.39
C PRO A 4 3.11 -10.91 0.56
N GLN A 5 3.55 -9.70 0.20
CA GLN A 5 4.95 -9.30 0.35
C GLN A 5 5.20 -8.59 1.69
N TYR A 6 4.17 -7.95 2.27
CA TYR A 6 4.25 -7.16 3.50
C TYR A 6 2.93 -7.22 4.27
N LEU A 7 3.01 -6.99 5.57
CA LEU A 7 1.88 -6.99 6.50
C LEU A 7 1.91 -5.72 7.34
N ALA A 8 0.75 -5.12 7.56
CA ALA A 8 0.55 -4.12 8.62
C ALA A 8 -0.55 -4.59 9.56
N PHE A 9 -0.43 -4.28 10.84
CA PHE A 9 -1.38 -4.67 11.88
C PHE A 9 -2.02 -3.42 12.45
N ASP A 10 -3.27 -3.53 12.88
CA ASP A 10 -3.85 -2.60 13.84
C ASP A 10 -3.83 -3.19 15.25
N SER A 11 -4.07 -2.30 16.23
CA SER A 11 -4.12 -2.64 17.65
C SER A 11 -5.20 -3.65 18.02
N THR A 12 -6.14 -3.96 17.11
CA THR A 12 -7.21 -4.95 17.35
C THR A 12 -6.84 -6.35 16.88
N GLY A 13 -5.66 -6.51 16.27
CA GLY A 13 -5.20 -7.78 15.71
C GLY A 13 -5.76 -8.08 14.33
N VAL A 14 -6.35 -7.09 13.65
CA VAL A 14 -6.65 -7.15 12.23
C VAL A 14 -5.39 -6.78 11.47
N PHE A 15 -5.12 -7.48 10.37
CA PHE A 15 -3.96 -7.19 9.55
C PHE A 15 -4.33 -6.93 8.10
N TYR A 16 -3.45 -6.21 7.43
CA TYR A 16 -3.61 -5.77 6.05
C TYR A 16 -2.46 -6.33 5.23
N THR A 17 -2.75 -6.72 4.00
CA THR A 17 -1.70 -7.17 3.07
C THR A 17 -2.03 -6.82 1.63
N GLY A 18 -1.00 -6.48 0.86
CA GLY A 18 -1.08 -6.44 -0.59
C GLY A 18 -1.10 -7.84 -1.20
N ILE A 19 -1.80 -7.99 -2.33
CA ILE A 19 -1.78 -9.20 -3.16
C ILE A 19 -1.64 -8.83 -4.64
N ALA A 20 -1.44 -9.84 -5.49
CA ALA A 20 -1.30 -9.64 -6.94
C ALA A 20 -2.49 -8.87 -7.55
N GLY A 21 -2.18 -7.99 -8.51
CA GLY A 21 -3.15 -7.16 -9.22
C GLY A 21 -3.59 -5.92 -8.43
N GLY A 22 -2.70 -5.30 -7.65
CA GLY A 22 -2.99 -4.01 -7.00
C GLY A 22 -3.89 -4.07 -5.77
N ARG A 23 -4.32 -5.26 -5.35
CA ARG A 23 -5.39 -5.40 -4.35
C ARG A 23 -4.83 -5.44 -2.93
N ILE A 24 -5.61 -4.94 -1.99
CA ILE A 24 -5.32 -5.01 -0.55
C ILE A 24 -6.38 -5.88 0.11
N LEU A 25 -5.95 -6.77 1.03
CA LEU A 25 -6.84 -7.53 1.89
C LEU A 25 -6.76 -6.97 3.30
N LYS A 26 -7.93 -6.84 3.95
CA LYS A 26 -8.07 -6.68 5.39
C LYS A 26 -8.51 -8.03 5.96
N CYS A 27 -7.77 -8.55 6.94
CA CYS A 27 -7.94 -9.88 7.49
C CYS A 27 -8.20 -9.80 9.00
N PHE A 28 -9.40 -10.21 9.40
CA PHE A 28 -9.83 -10.31 10.78
C PHE A 28 -9.42 -11.66 11.33
N THR A 29 -8.87 -11.67 12.55
CA THR A 29 -8.36 -12.89 13.18
C THR A 29 -9.41 -13.60 14.04
N GLN A 30 -10.42 -12.87 14.55
CA GLN A 30 -11.43 -13.42 15.47
C GLN A 30 -12.82 -12.77 15.25
N PRO A 31 -13.77 -13.44 14.57
CA PRO A 31 -13.61 -14.69 13.81
C PRO A 31 -12.72 -14.48 12.57
N TRP A 32 -12.18 -15.57 12.02
CA TRP A 32 -11.41 -15.49 10.78
C TRP A 32 -12.28 -15.02 9.61
N GLN A 33 -12.02 -13.82 9.12
CA GLN A 33 -12.71 -13.23 7.97
C GLN A 33 -11.74 -12.40 7.13
N ARG A 34 -12.04 -12.24 5.84
CA ARG A 34 -11.28 -11.39 4.94
C ARG A 34 -12.20 -10.47 4.15
N GLN A 35 -11.77 -9.23 4.01
CA GLN A 35 -12.44 -8.22 3.21
C GLN A 35 -11.47 -7.69 2.16
N LEU A 36 -11.92 -7.66 0.91
CA LEU A 36 -11.17 -7.04 -0.17
C LEU A 36 -11.33 -5.52 -0.07
N ILE A 37 -10.22 -4.82 0.05
CA ILE A 37 -10.14 -3.38 -0.12
C ILE A 37 -9.71 -3.15 -1.57
N GLU A 38 -10.66 -2.72 -2.40
CA GLU A 38 -10.40 -2.43 -3.80
C GLU A 38 -9.53 -1.16 -3.92
N SER A 39 -8.23 -1.36 -4.12
CA SER A 39 -7.27 -0.27 -4.32
C SER A 39 -7.21 0.16 -5.79
N CYS A 40 -7.58 -0.74 -6.71
CA CYS A 40 -7.59 -0.48 -8.13
C CYS A 40 -8.97 0.04 -8.54
N HIS A 41 -9.09 1.33 -8.90
CA HIS A 41 -10.31 2.07 -9.30
C HIS A 41 -11.10 1.44 -10.49
N GLY A 42 -11.44 0.16 -10.46
CA GLY A 42 -12.04 -0.55 -11.60
C GLY A 42 -11.17 -0.57 -12.87
N LEU A 43 -9.87 -0.27 -12.76
CA LEU A 43 -8.96 -0.22 -13.91
C LEU A 43 -8.68 -1.64 -14.40
N ASN A 44 -9.37 -2.04 -15.47
CA ASN A 44 -8.98 -3.16 -16.31
C ASN A 44 -8.03 -2.66 -17.40
N PRO A 45 -6.90 -3.35 -17.68
CA PRO A 45 -6.55 -4.70 -17.22
C PRO A 45 -5.72 -4.72 -15.92
N PRO A 46 -5.52 -5.92 -15.30
CA PRO A 46 -4.84 -6.10 -14.00
C PRO A 46 -3.39 -5.59 -13.95
N ASP A 47 -2.76 -5.42 -15.10
CA ASP A 47 -1.42 -4.87 -15.29
C ASP A 47 -1.32 -3.38 -14.93
N LYS A 48 -2.45 -2.65 -14.99
CA LYS A 48 -2.58 -1.23 -14.61
C LYS A 48 -2.93 -1.01 -13.14
N CYS A 49 -3.32 -2.06 -12.42
CA CYS A 49 -3.72 -1.96 -11.01
C CYS A 49 -2.57 -1.71 -10.03
N GLY A 50 -1.33 -1.68 -10.51
CA GLY A 50 -0.16 -1.52 -9.65
C GLY A 50 0.31 -2.83 -9.03
N ARG A 51 1.26 -2.72 -8.11
CA ARG A 51 1.84 -3.80 -7.32
C ARG A 51 2.25 -3.24 -5.95
N PRO A 52 1.44 -3.46 -4.90
CA PRO A 52 1.79 -3.10 -3.54
C PRO A 52 3.06 -3.82 -3.14
N ALA A 53 4.10 -3.05 -2.88
CA ALA A 53 5.43 -3.49 -2.49
C ALA A 53 5.82 -2.92 -1.11
N GLY A 54 4.89 -2.34 -0.37
CA GLY A 54 5.08 -1.90 1.01
C GLY A 54 3.76 -1.37 1.54
N ILE A 55 3.53 -1.52 2.83
CA ILE A 55 2.26 -1.18 3.47
C ILE A 55 2.51 -0.86 4.94
N ALA A 56 2.00 0.29 5.39
CA ALA A 56 2.07 0.69 6.78
C ALA A 56 0.76 1.35 7.22
N LEU A 57 0.33 1.07 8.44
CA LEU A 57 -0.87 1.64 9.02
C LEU A 57 -0.50 2.78 9.97
N ASN A 58 -1.09 3.95 9.77
CA ASN A 58 -1.09 4.98 10.79
C ASN A 58 -2.18 4.67 11.81
N GLU A 59 -1.83 4.04 12.94
CA GLU A 59 -2.81 3.62 13.95
C GLU A 59 -3.60 4.78 14.56
N LYS A 60 -3.05 6.02 14.55
CA LYS A 60 -3.75 7.18 15.11
C LYS A 60 -4.90 7.65 14.23
N THR A 61 -4.72 7.61 12.90
CA THR A 61 -5.74 8.04 11.94
C THR A 61 -6.54 6.88 11.36
N GLY A 62 -5.98 5.67 11.42
CA GLY A 62 -6.44 4.47 10.73
C GLY A 62 -6.14 4.47 9.22
N ASP A 63 -5.35 5.42 8.72
CA ASP A 63 -5.01 5.50 7.31
C ASP A 63 -3.95 4.46 6.93
N LEU A 64 -4.18 3.77 5.82
CA LEU A 64 -3.30 2.73 5.32
C LEU A 64 -2.49 3.25 4.14
N TYR A 65 -1.19 3.43 4.34
CA TYR A 65 -0.27 3.86 3.30
C TYR A 65 0.26 2.66 2.52
N ILE A 66 0.42 2.85 1.21
CA ILE A 66 0.83 1.80 0.29
C ILE A 66 1.95 2.34 -0.62
N ALA A 67 3.06 1.63 -0.65
CA ALA A 67 4.15 1.84 -1.59
C ALA A 67 3.87 0.96 -2.79
N ASP A 68 3.38 1.56 -3.88
CA ASP A 68 3.12 0.82 -5.10
C ASP A 68 4.30 0.95 -6.07
N ALA A 69 4.81 -0.19 -6.54
CA ALA A 69 5.97 -0.22 -7.42
C ALA A 69 5.75 0.50 -8.76
N LYS A 70 4.51 0.73 -9.18
CA LYS A 70 4.16 1.42 -10.44
C LYS A 70 3.44 2.76 -10.22
N LEU A 71 2.58 2.83 -9.20
CA LEU A 71 1.66 3.96 -9.02
C LEU A 71 2.19 5.06 -8.10
N GLY A 72 3.26 4.81 -7.36
CA GLY A 72 3.80 5.75 -6.38
C GLY A 72 3.34 5.45 -4.96
N LEU A 73 3.42 6.47 -4.10
CA LEU A 73 2.87 6.41 -2.74
C LEU A 73 1.36 6.66 -2.79
N LEU A 74 0.59 5.73 -2.24
CA LEU A 74 -0.86 5.79 -2.13
C LEU A 74 -1.29 5.75 -0.66
N VAL A 75 -2.54 6.12 -0.40
CA VAL A 75 -3.18 5.97 0.91
C VAL A 75 -4.64 5.57 0.76
N VAL A 76 -5.08 4.61 1.56
CA VAL A 76 -6.48 4.22 1.74
C VAL A 76 -6.95 4.82 3.07
N PRO A 77 -7.91 5.77 3.05
CA PRO A 77 -8.40 6.38 4.28
C PRO A 77 -9.12 5.38 5.18
N HIS A 78 -9.04 5.57 6.50
CA HIS A 78 -9.74 4.73 7.49
C HIS A 78 -11.25 4.63 7.25
N ALA A 79 -11.86 5.72 6.79
CA ALA A 79 -13.30 5.86 6.57
C ALA A 79 -13.86 4.99 5.40
N PHE A 80 -13.10 3.97 4.96
CA PHE A 80 -13.39 3.11 3.81
C PHE A 80 -13.59 3.95 2.54
N GLY A 81 -12.47 4.32 1.92
CA GLY A 81 -12.46 5.03 0.64
C GLY A 81 -11.57 4.34 -0.39
N MET A 82 -11.73 4.72 -1.65
CA MET A 82 -10.79 4.34 -2.71
C MET A 82 -9.38 4.83 -2.38
N ALA A 83 -8.36 4.04 -2.73
CA ALA A 83 -6.97 4.45 -2.60
C ALA A 83 -6.74 5.75 -3.38
N ARG A 84 -6.11 6.74 -2.75
CA ARG A 84 -5.71 8.01 -3.38
C ARG A 84 -4.20 8.10 -3.47
N LYS A 85 -3.72 8.75 -4.52
CA LYS A 85 -2.29 9.02 -4.72
C LYS A 85 -1.84 10.17 -3.83
N VAL A 86 -0.78 9.94 -3.06
CA VAL A 86 -0.12 10.94 -2.22
C VAL A 86 1.02 11.59 -2.99
N ALA A 87 1.88 10.78 -3.60
CA ALA A 87 3.01 11.25 -4.39
C ALA A 87 3.36 10.23 -5.48
N ASN A 88 3.65 10.70 -6.69
CA ASN A 88 4.17 9.87 -7.79
C ASN A 88 5.41 10.48 -8.47
N SER A 89 5.95 11.58 -7.95
CA SER A 89 7.20 12.15 -8.42
C SER A 89 7.87 12.97 -7.31
N VAL A 90 9.19 13.08 -7.39
CA VAL A 90 10.03 13.96 -6.56
C VAL A 90 11.04 14.61 -7.51
N ASP A 91 11.22 15.93 -7.40
CA ASP A 91 12.11 16.72 -8.27
C ASP A 91 11.90 16.47 -9.78
N GLY A 92 10.63 16.33 -10.18
CA GLY A 92 10.25 16.06 -11.59
C GLY A 92 10.53 14.64 -12.07
N LYS A 93 11.09 13.77 -11.23
CA LYS A 93 11.34 12.36 -11.55
C LYS A 93 10.20 11.48 -11.05
N PRO A 94 9.62 10.60 -11.90
CA PRO A 94 8.60 9.66 -11.46
C PRO A 94 9.12 8.73 -10.35
N LEU A 95 8.30 8.53 -9.32
CA LEU A 95 8.52 7.52 -8.29
C LEU A 95 8.10 6.15 -8.83
N MET A 96 9.07 5.36 -9.29
CA MET A 96 8.89 3.99 -9.76
C MET A 96 9.73 3.05 -8.90
N HIS A 97 9.32 1.79 -8.79
CA HIS A 97 10.01 0.74 -8.02
C HIS A 97 10.11 1.04 -6.53
N LEU A 98 9.08 1.67 -5.96
CA LEU A 98 8.92 1.73 -4.51
C LEU A 98 8.96 0.31 -3.92
N SER A 99 9.69 0.18 -2.81
CA SER A 99 10.09 -1.11 -2.25
C SER A 99 9.67 -1.33 -0.81
N ASP A 100 9.46 -0.26 -0.04
CA ASP A 100 8.92 -0.34 1.31
C ASP A 100 8.51 1.05 1.81
N LEU A 101 7.75 1.10 2.91
CA LEU A 101 7.45 2.34 3.64
C LEU A 101 7.19 2.11 5.13
N ASP A 102 7.32 3.17 5.92
CA ASP A 102 6.88 3.22 7.32
C ASP A 102 6.33 4.60 7.68
N VAL A 103 5.55 4.67 8.77
CA VAL A 103 4.92 5.89 9.26
C VAL A 103 5.40 6.18 10.68
N ASP A 104 5.97 7.36 10.89
CA ASP A 104 6.20 7.86 12.25
C ASP A 104 4.85 8.16 12.90
N LEU A 105 4.44 7.34 13.86
CA LEU A 105 3.16 7.49 14.54
C LEU A 105 3.08 8.78 15.37
N THR A 106 4.21 9.39 15.76
CA THR A 106 4.21 10.64 16.52
C THR A 106 3.87 11.83 15.64
N THR A 107 4.53 11.92 14.48
CA THR A 107 4.44 13.08 13.57
C THR A 107 3.50 12.88 12.39
N GLY A 108 3.19 11.62 12.04
CA GLY A 108 2.46 11.23 10.83
C GLY A 108 3.32 11.28 9.56
N VAL A 109 4.63 11.50 9.66
CA VAL A 109 5.54 11.54 8.51
C VAL A 109 5.68 10.14 7.92
N VAL A 110 5.57 10.05 6.60
CA VAL A 110 5.72 8.80 5.86
C VAL A 110 7.09 8.73 5.21
N TYR A 111 7.86 7.71 5.57
CA TYR A 111 9.16 7.42 4.99
C TYR A 111 9.02 6.25 4.02
N PHE A 112 9.63 6.33 2.84
CA PHE A 112 9.55 5.26 1.85
C PHE A 112 10.87 5.10 1.11
N THR A 113 11.09 3.89 0.59
CA THR A 113 12.27 3.55 -0.19
C THR A 113 11.87 3.15 -1.61
N PHE A 114 12.77 3.36 -2.56
CA PHE A 114 12.61 2.89 -3.93
C PHE A 114 13.94 2.34 -4.45
N PHE A 115 13.87 1.30 -5.28
CA PHE A 115 15.05 0.75 -5.92
C PHE A 115 15.54 1.67 -7.05
N SER A 116 16.85 1.61 -7.31
CA SER A 116 17.46 2.32 -8.42
C SER A 116 16.85 1.85 -9.75
N SER A 117 16.46 2.80 -10.59
CA SER A 117 16.04 2.52 -11.97
C SER A 117 17.20 2.22 -12.92
N ARG A 118 18.46 2.27 -12.43
CA ARG A 118 19.66 2.05 -13.25
C ARG A 118 19.90 0.57 -13.56
N PHE A 119 19.41 -0.34 -12.72
CA PHE A 119 19.59 -1.78 -12.89
C PHE A 119 18.24 -2.46 -12.76
N THR A 120 17.80 -3.10 -13.85
CA THR A 120 16.56 -3.89 -13.86
C THR A 120 16.91 -5.33 -13.49
N ILE A 121 16.12 -5.95 -12.60
CA ILE A 121 16.16 -7.39 -12.30
C ILE A 121 15.28 -8.12 -13.31
#